data_AF-A0A0L0VK26-F1
#
_entry.id   AF-A0A0L0VK26-F1
#
_cell.length_a   1.000
_cell.length_b   1.000
_cell.length_c   1.000
_cell.angle_alpha   90.00
_cell.angle_beta   90.00
_cell.angle_gamma   90.00
#
_symmetry.space_group_name_H-M   'P 1'
#
loop_
_entity.id
_entity.type
_entity.pdbx_description
1 polymer ?
#
loop_
_entity_poly.entity_id
_entity_poly.type
_entity_poly.pdbx_seq_one_letter_code
_entity_poly.pdbx_strand_id
1 'polypeptide(L)'
;MESLNTFINEPRYHNILSILKGARNGLVYGAKIRFPHALVMTLIFHGNRPWKDRVRFVVNATRQHALNLCKFVTIYKTALLLQRKLNQGKERSADTFLAGLVGGWLVFGERNAINEQIVLYCVSRVVSSFLPRASSSSGSSRPGIIVTQNTPSPSGMKQLPPLGNGNLGPNGMPRPPGFPYPTSVPIDKRIFEIYAAITWGAVMWLFRWRRERLAGGLINSMQYLYLDSEVWTNLKNLLWYNVA
;
A
#
# COMPACT_ATOMS: atom_id res chain seq x y z
N MET A 1 9.19 7.77 -35.55
CA MET A 1 9.35 7.14 -34.23
C MET A 1 10.70 7.44 -33.58
N GLU A 2 11.77 7.68 -34.35
CA GLU A 2 13.06 8.10 -33.79
C GLU A 2 13.02 9.47 -33.10
N SER A 3 12.39 10.48 -33.71
CA SER A 3 12.27 11.84 -33.13
C SER A 3 11.59 11.88 -31.75
N LEU A 4 10.61 10.99 -31.51
CA LEU A 4 9.97 10.85 -30.20
C LEU A 4 10.89 10.15 -29.18
N ASN A 5 11.70 9.17 -29.61
CA ASN A 5 12.68 8.53 -28.73
C ASN A 5 13.84 9.49 -28.37
N THR A 6 14.26 10.38 -29.28
CA THR A 6 15.25 11.43 -28.99
C THR A 6 14.69 12.45 -28.01
N PHE A 7 13.43 12.88 -28.18
CA PHE A 7 12.74 13.81 -27.27
C PHE A 7 12.53 13.22 -25.85
N ILE A 8 12.32 11.90 -25.74
CA ILE A 8 12.14 11.19 -24.46
C ILE A 8 13.47 10.99 -23.71
N ASN A 9 14.60 10.98 -24.41
CA ASN A 9 15.92 10.88 -23.82
C ASN A 9 16.54 12.25 -23.50
N GLU A 10 15.82 13.34 -23.74
CA GLU A 10 16.25 14.69 -23.36
C GLU A 10 16.36 14.80 -21.83
N PRO A 11 17.55 15.16 -21.28
CA PRO A 11 17.78 15.26 -19.83
C PRO A 11 16.81 16.22 -19.11
N ARG A 12 16.24 17.18 -19.84
CA ARG A 12 15.29 18.18 -19.33
C ARG A 12 13.95 17.56 -18.92
N TYR A 13 13.46 16.53 -19.62
CA TYR A 13 12.15 15.91 -19.33
C TYR A 13 12.25 14.68 -18.44
N HIS A 14 13.45 14.13 -18.22
CA HIS A 14 13.68 12.92 -17.43
C HIS A 14 12.98 12.95 -16.06
N ASN A 15 13.06 14.06 -15.33
CA ASN A 15 12.45 14.21 -14.01
C ASN A 15 10.90 14.16 -14.03
N ILE A 16 10.29 14.77 -15.04
CA ILE A 16 8.82 14.80 -15.17
C ILE A 16 8.32 13.43 -15.68
N LEU A 17 9.03 12.83 -16.63
CA LEU A 17 8.73 11.51 -17.16
C LEU A 17 8.89 10.42 -16.10
N SER A 18 9.89 10.52 -15.21
CA SER A 18 10.07 9.55 -14.12
C SER A 18 9.00 9.67 -13.04
N ILE A 19 8.46 10.87 -12.79
CA ILE A 19 7.26 11.06 -11.95
C ILE A 19 6.05 10.40 -12.61
N LEU A 20 5.79 10.69 -13.88
CA LEU A 20 4.63 10.17 -14.59
C LEU A 20 4.67 8.64 -14.71
N LYS A 21 5.85 8.08 -15.01
CA LYS A 21 6.07 6.63 -15.04
C LYS A 21 5.89 6.00 -13.65
N GLY A 22 6.40 6.65 -12.60
CA GLY A 22 6.20 6.22 -11.21
C GLY A 22 4.72 6.21 -10.81
N ALA A 23 3.97 7.26 -11.17
CA ALA A 23 2.53 7.37 -10.93
C ALA A 23 1.74 6.24 -11.61
N ARG A 24 2.05 5.95 -12.88
CA ARG A 24 1.51 4.80 -13.63
C ARG A 24 1.83 3.47 -12.93
N ASN A 25 3.10 3.27 -12.55
CA ASN A 25 3.52 2.06 -11.85
C ASN A 25 2.74 1.88 -10.54
N GLY A 26 2.52 2.96 -9.78
CA GLY A 26 1.70 2.94 -8.57
C GLY A 26 0.26 2.53 -8.81
N LEU A 27 -0.35 3.06 -9.87
CA LEU A 27 -1.71 2.69 -10.24
C LEU A 27 -1.82 1.22 -10.65
N VAL A 28 -0.92 0.76 -11.53
CA VAL A 28 -0.92 -0.63 -12.04
C VAL A 28 -0.61 -1.62 -10.93
N TYR A 29 0.41 -1.36 -10.11
CA TYR A 29 0.78 -2.23 -9.00
C TYR A 29 -0.34 -2.34 -7.97
N GLY A 30 -0.91 -1.20 -7.55
CA GLY A 30 -2.04 -1.16 -6.62
C GLY A 30 -3.25 -1.94 -7.13
N ALA A 31 -3.57 -1.78 -8.41
CA ALA A 31 -4.65 -2.56 -9.03
C ALA A 31 -4.35 -4.07 -9.01
N LYS A 32 -3.14 -4.48 -9.43
CA LYS A 32 -2.73 -5.88 -9.51
C LYS A 32 -2.83 -6.63 -8.18
N ILE A 33 -2.43 -6.01 -7.07
CA ILE A 33 -2.43 -6.69 -5.77
C ILE A 33 -3.81 -6.67 -5.10
N ARG A 34 -4.57 -5.58 -5.25
CA ARG A 34 -5.81 -5.40 -4.48
C ARG A 34 -7.05 -5.91 -5.18
N PHE A 35 -7.09 -5.87 -6.51
CA PHE A 35 -8.23 -6.35 -7.27
C PHE A 35 -8.53 -7.82 -6.97
N PRO A 36 -7.56 -8.76 -7.03
CA PRO A 36 -7.83 -10.17 -6.71
C PRO A 36 -8.29 -10.37 -5.28
N HIS A 37 -7.68 -9.66 -4.32
CA HIS A 37 -8.08 -9.73 -2.91
C HIS A 37 -9.52 -9.26 -2.70
N ALA A 38 -9.88 -8.09 -3.22
CA ALA A 38 -11.24 -7.55 -3.10
C ALA A 38 -12.26 -8.47 -3.81
N LEU A 39 -11.90 -9.02 -4.96
CA LEU A 39 -12.74 -9.95 -5.70
C LEU A 39 -13.04 -11.20 -4.87
N VAL A 40 -12.02 -11.88 -4.35
CA VAL A 40 -12.17 -13.07 -3.51
C VAL A 40 -13.03 -12.77 -2.27
N MET A 41 -12.81 -11.63 -1.62
CA MET A 41 -13.61 -11.22 -0.46
C MET A 41 -15.08 -10.99 -0.80
N THR A 42 -15.38 -10.41 -1.97
CA THR A 42 -16.78 -10.25 -2.41
C THR A 42 -17.43 -11.54 -2.86
N LEU A 43 -16.68 -12.46 -3.44
CA LEU A 43 -17.20 -13.76 -3.88
C LEU A 43 -17.53 -14.68 -2.71
N ILE A 44 -16.66 -14.74 -1.70
CA ILE A 44 -16.82 -15.66 -0.56
C ILE A 44 -17.76 -15.09 0.51
N PHE A 45 -17.57 -13.83 0.89
CA PHE A 45 -18.20 -13.30 2.12
C PHE A 45 -19.38 -12.34 1.88
N HIS A 46 -19.64 -11.94 0.63
CA HIS A 46 -20.71 -10.98 0.29
C HIS A 46 -21.85 -11.61 -0.52
N GLY A 47 -22.08 -12.91 -0.35
CA GLY A 47 -23.07 -13.72 -1.09
C GLY A 47 -24.52 -13.22 -1.04
N ASN A 48 -24.87 -12.41 -0.03
CA ASN A 48 -26.22 -11.85 0.12
C ASN A 48 -26.40 -10.45 -0.51
N ARG A 49 -25.32 -9.81 -1.00
CA ARG A 49 -25.41 -8.48 -1.62
C ARG A 49 -25.70 -8.58 -3.12
N PRO A 50 -26.46 -7.64 -3.71
CA PRO A 50 -26.64 -7.54 -5.16
C PRO A 50 -25.29 -7.49 -5.91
N TRP A 51 -25.24 -8.06 -7.11
CA TRP A 51 -24.02 -8.08 -7.94
C TRP A 51 -23.46 -6.68 -8.23
N LYS A 52 -24.34 -5.69 -8.38
CA LYS A 52 -23.94 -4.28 -8.59
C LYS A 52 -23.10 -3.76 -7.42
N ASP A 53 -23.47 -4.08 -6.19
CA ASP A 53 -22.77 -3.61 -4.99
C ASP A 53 -21.43 -4.31 -4.80
N ARG A 54 -21.33 -5.59 -5.19
CA ARG A 54 -20.07 -6.34 -5.18
C ARG A 54 -19.06 -5.71 -6.13
N VAL A 55 -19.46 -5.48 -7.38
CA VAL A 55 -18.60 -4.86 -8.39
C VAL A 55 -18.21 -3.45 -7.95
N ARG A 56 -19.17 -2.65 -7.45
CA ARG A 56 -18.89 -1.30 -6.95
C ARG A 56 -17.90 -1.31 -5.79
N PHE A 57 -18.02 -2.26 -4.86
CA PHE A 57 -17.06 -2.43 -3.78
C PHE A 57 -15.66 -2.76 -4.30
N VAL A 58 -15.53 -3.73 -5.20
CA VAL A 58 -14.23 -4.13 -5.78
C VAL A 58 -13.58 -2.95 -6.51
N VAL A 59 -14.34 -2.25 -7.35
CA VAL A 59 -13.85 -1.10 -8.10
C VAL A 59 -13.44 0.04 -7.18
N ASN A 60 -14.28 0.40 -6.20
CA ASN A 60 -13.97 1.49 -5.26
C ASN A 60 -12.76 1.17 -4.40
N ALA A 61 -12.67 -0.06 -3.88
CA ALA A 61 -11.54 -0.47 -3.05
C ALA A 61 -10.23 -0.49 -3.86
N THR A 62 -10.28 -0.99 -5.09
CA THR A 62 -9.14 -1.03 -6.00
C THR A 62 -8.70 0.38 -6.40
N ARG A 63 -9.65 1.24 -6.79
CA ARG A 63 -9.38 2.64 -7.16
C ARG A 63 -8.78 3.41 -6.00
N GLN A 64 -9.35 3.32 -4.80
CA GLN A 64 -8.83 4.03 -3.63
C GLN A 64 -7.37 3.66 -3.37
N HIS A 65 -7.04 2.37 -3.37
CA HIS A 65 -5.67 1.93 -3.14
C HIS A 65 -4.70 2.32 -4.26
N ALA A 66 -5.10 2.12 -5.52
CA ALA A 66 -4.28 2.45 -6.68
C ALA A 66 -4.03 3.97 -6.77
N LEU A 67 -5.04 4.78 -6.46
CA LEU A 67 -4.91 6.24 -6.43
C LEU A 67 -4.05 6.71 -5.25
N ASN A 68 -4.15 6.06 -4.09
CA ASN A 68 -3.29 6.41 -2.96
C ASN A 68 -1.81 6.14 -3.30
N LEU A 69 -1.49 4.98 -3.88
CA LEU A 69 -0.12 4.71 -4.33
C LEU A 69 0.35 5.69 -5.41
N CYS A 70 -0.50 6.00 -6.39
CA CYS A 70 -0.21 6.97 -7.45
C CYS A 70 0.10 8.38 -6.88
N LYS A 71 -0.76 8.87 -5.97
CA LYS A 71 -0.57 10.16 -5.29
C LYS A 71 0.71 10.14 -4.46
N PHE A 72 0.95 9.08 -3.71
CA PHE A 72 2.13 8.95 -2.86
C PHE A 72 3.43 9.03 -3.66
N VAL A 73 3.53 8.25 -4.74
CA VAL A 73 4.73 8.27 -5.61
C VAL A 73 4.95 9.65 -6.23
N THR A 74 3.88 10.28 -6.70
CA THR A 74 3.93 11.62 -7.30
C THR A 74 4.41 12.66 -6.29
N ILE A 75 3.82 12.69 -5.09
CA ILE A 75 4.16 13.64 -4.03
C ILE A 75 5.59 13.41 -3.56
N TYR A 76 5.97 12.16 -3.29
CA TYR A 76 7.30 11.81 -2.81
C TYR A 76 8.40 12.23 -3.79
N LYS A 77 8.26 11.89 -5.08
CA LYS A 77 9.24 12.26 -6.10
C LYS A 77 9.28 13.78 -6.31
N THR A 78 8.13 14.45 -6.32
CA THR A 78 8.07 15.91 -6.44
C THR A 78 8.77 16.58 -5.25
N ALA A 79 8.54 16.08 -4.03
CA ALA A 79 9.19 16.58 -2.82
C ALA A 79 10.72 16.40 -2.88
N LEU A 80 11.21 15.23 -3.31
CA LEU A 80 12.65 14.99 -3.51
C LEU A 80 13.27 15.94 -4.55
N LEU A 81 12.59 16.15 -5.68
CA LEU A 81 13.08 17.07 -6.71
C LEU A 81 13.11 18.52 -6.21
N LEU A 82 12.10 18.93 -5.45
CA LEU A 82 12.04 20.26 -4.84
C LEU A 82 13.18 20.43 -3.82
N GLN A 83 13.38 19.45 -2.93
CA GLN A 83 14.48 19.46 -1.96
C GLN A 83 15.85 19.52 -2.63
N ARG A 84 16.07 18.73 -3.69
CA ARG A 84 17.32 18.77 -4.48
C ARG A 84 17.55 20.14 -5.12
N LYS A 85 16.51 20.78 -5.65
CA LYS A 85 16.60 22.14 -6.23
C LYS A 85 16.91 23.20 -5.18
N LEU A 86 16.30 23.10 -3.99
CA LEU A 86 16.53 24.03 -2.88
C LEU A 86 17.93 23.85 -2.25
N ASN A 87 18.48 22.63 -2.23
CA ASN A 87 19.77 22.31 -1.62
C ASN A 87 20.96 22.33 -2.60
N GLN A 88 20.88 23.12 -3.69
CA GLN A 88 21.98 23.27 -4.67
C GLN A 88 22.50 21.91 -5.21
N GLY A 89 21.62 20.91 -5.33
CA GLY A 89 21.97 19.57 -5.84
C GLY A 89 22.58 18.60 -4.82
N LYS A 90 22.76 18.98 -3.54
CA LYS A 90 23.23 18.06 -2.49
C LYS A 90 22.04 17.33 -1.83
N GLU A 91 22.01 16.01 -1.95
CA GLU A 91 21.02 15.18 -1.25
C GLU A 91 21.35 15.08 0.24
N ARG A 92 20.42 15.48 1.11
CA ARG A 92 20.55 15.23 2.55
C ARG A 92 19.91 13.92 2.93
N SER A 93 20.44 13.31 3.99
CA SER A 93 19.90 12.04 4.49
C SER A 93 18.47 12.15 5.04
N ALA A 94 18.08 13.36 5.49
CA ALA A 94 16.75 13.64 5.99
C ALA A 94 15.71 13.92 4.89
N ASP A 95 16.13 14.22 3.65
CA ASP A 95 15.22 14.63 2.57
C ASP A 95 14.20 13.53 2.27
N THR A 96 14.66 12.29 2.21
CA THR A 96 13.81 11.09 2.03
C THR A 96 12.84 10.86 3.19
N PHE A 97 13.27 11.11 4.43
CA PHE A 97 12.40 10.99 5.60
C PHE A 97 11.28 12.03 5.57
N LEU A 98 11.63 13.30 5.32
CA LEU A 98 10.67 14.40 5.26
C LEU A 98 9.70 14.26 4.06
N ALA A 99 10.21 13.86 2.89
CA ALA A 99 9.38 13.57 1.73
C ALA A 99 8.41 12.42 2.00
N GLY A 100 8.88 11.36 2.69
CA GLY A 100 8.06 10.24 3.14
C GLY A 100 7.01 10.66 4.17
N LEU A 101 7.36 11.54 5.11
CA LEU A 101 6.46 12.07 6.13
C LEU A 101 5.33 12.89 5.51
N VAL A 102 5.67 13.85 4.64
CA VAL A 102 4.69 14.70 3.95
C VAL A 102 3.78 13.86 3.04
N GLY A 103 4.36 12.94 2.25
CA GLY A 103 3.57 12.03 1.41
C GLY A 103 2.66 11.12 2.23
N GLY A 104 3.17 10.61 3.36
CA GLY A 104 2.42 9.76 4.29
C GLY A 104 1.23 10.47 4.90
N TRP A 105 1.43 11.69 5.38
CA TRP A 105 0.38 12.52 5.96
C TRP A 105 -0.71 12.87 4.93
N LEU A 106 -0.32 13.35 3.75
CA LEU A 106 -1.26 13.82 2.73
C LEU A 106 -2.08 12.69 2.08
N VAL A 107 -1.52 11.49 1.96
CA VAL A 107 -2.16 10.37 1.23
C VAL A 107 -2.80 9.36 2.18
N PHE A 108 -2.08 9.02 3.25
CA PHE A 108 -2.47 7.96 4.17
C PHE A 108 -3.01 8.49 5.50
N GLY A 109 -3.04 9.81 5.71
CA GLY A 109 -3.63 10.41 6.91
C GLY A 109 -5.14 10.19 7.02
N GLU A 110 -5.86 10.08 5.90
CA GLU A 110 -7.28 9.74 5.93
C GLU A 110 -7.50 8.32 6.46
N ARG A 111 -8.17 8.22 7.61
CA ARG A 111 -8.54 6.94 8.20
C ARG A 111 -9.67 6.29 7.41
N ASN A 112 -9.31 5.28 6.64
CA ASN A 112 -10.23 4.36 5.98
C ASN A 112 -9.64 2.94 6.10
N ALA A 113 -10.48 1.90 5.97
CA ALA A 113 -10.03 0.52 6.15
C ALA A 113 -8.85 0.13 5.24
N ILE A 114 -8.71 0.81 4.10
CA ILE A 114 -7.65 0.57 3.12
C ILE A 114 -6.32 1.15 3.59
N ASN A 115 -6.32 2.41 4.03
CA ASN A 115 -5.16 3.10 4.56
C ASN A 115 -4.70 2.48 5.87
N GLU A 116 -5.63 2.09 6.74
CA GLU A 116 -5.33 1.41 7.99
C GLU A 116 -4.61 0.07 7.75
N GLN A 117 -5.10 -0.75 6.80
CA GLN A 117 -4.42 -1.98 6.39
C GLN A 117 -2.98 -1.73 5.91
N ILE A 118 -2.78 -0.70 5.08
CA ILE A 118 -1.47 -0.38 4.51
C ILE A 118 -0.53 0.15 5.60
N VAL A 119 -0.99 1.09 6.43
CA VAL A 119 -0.17 1.70 7.48
C VAL A 119 0.22 0.66 8.52
N LEU A 120 -0.71 -0.17 8.98
CA LEU A 120 -0.41 -1.26 9.92
C LEU A 120 0.55 -2.30 9.31
N TYR A 121 0.37 -2.62 8.03
CA TYR A 121 1.32 -3.45 7.30
C TYR A 121 2.73 -2.83 7.29
N CYS A 122 2.83 -1.54 6.97
CA CYS A 122 4.10 -0.81 6.95
C CYS A 122 4.76 -0.77 8.32
N VAL A 123 4.00 -0.51 9.39
CA VAL A 123 4.51 -0.52 10.78
C VAL A 123 5.11 -1.88 11.10
N SER A 124 4.38 -2.96 10.81
CA SER A 124 4.89 -4.32 11.03
C SER A 124 6.23 -4.54 10.32
N ARG A 125 6.41 -4.01 9.11
CA ARG A 125 7.68 -4.12 8.36
C ARG A 125 8.79 -3.23 8.93
N VAL A 126 8.47 -2.04 9.42
CA VAL A 126 9.42 -1.15 10.10
C VAL A 126 9.91 -1.80 11.39
N VAL A 127 9.00 -2.29 12.24
CA VAL A 127 9.34 -2.98 13.49
C VAL A 127 10.17 -4.23 13.19
N SER A 128 9.74 -5.03 12.20
CA SER A 128 10.47 -6.23 11.76
C SER A 128 11.87 -5.94 11.18
N SER A 129 12.17 -4.69 10.81
CA SER A 129 13.49 -4.31 10.27
C SER A 129 14.55 -4.16 11.37
N PHE A 130 14.13 -4.01 12.63
CA PHE A 130 15.03 -3.98 13.78
C PHE A 130 15.45 -5.37 14.25
N LEU A 131 14.76 -6.43 13.81
CA LEU A 131 15.15 -7.80 14.14
C LEU A 131 16.46 -8.17 13.43
N PRO A 132 17.35 -8.95 14.09
CA PRO A 132 18.55 -9.49 13.46
C PRO A 132 18.20 -10.30 12.22
N ARG A 133 18.97 -10.10 11.14
CA ARG A 133 18.84 -10.89 9.91
C ARG A 133 19.83 -12.04 9.96
N ALA A 134 19.38 -13.24 9.56
CA ALA A 134 20.29 -14.35 9.32
C ALA A 134 21.24 -13.97 8.18
N SER A 135 22.54 -14.21 8.38
CA SER A 135 23.52 -14.16 7.31
C SER A 135 23.09 -15.13 6.20
N SER A 136 23.22 -14.72 4.94
CA SER A 136 22.89 -15.59 3.80
C SER A 136 23.73 -16.87 3.87
N SER A 137 23.15 -17.97 4.35
CA SER A 137 23.70 -19.29 4.11
C SER A 137 23.52 -19.56 2.62
N SER A 138 24.63 -19.60 1.88
CA SER A 138 24.69 -20.15 0.53
C SER A 138 24.25 -21.61 0.56
N GLY A 139 22.95 -21.83 0.44
CA GLY A 139 22.33 -23.15 0.52
C GLY A 139 21.02 -23.10 -0.25
N SER A 140 21.01 -23.75 -1.40
CA SER A 140 19.83 -23.99 -2.23
C SER A 140 18.67 -24.48 -1.37
N SER A 141 17.64 -23.66 -1.21
CA SER A 141 16.37 -24.09 -0.67
C SER A 141 15.29 -23.29 -1.37
N ARG A 142 14.43 -24.03 -2.08
CA ARG A 142 13.27 -23.57 -2.83
C ARG A 142 12.51 -22.50 -2.02
N PRO A 143 12.00 -21.42 -2.64
CA PRO A 143 11.21 -20.46 -1.90
C PRO A 143 9.92 -21.13 -1.43
N GLY A 144 9.90 -21.54 -0.16
CA GLY A 144 8.66 -21.82 0.55
C GLY A 144 7.84 -20.56 0.52
N ILE A 145 6.66 -20.62 -0.10
CA ILE A 145 5.65 -19.58 0.01
C ILE A 145 5.34 -19.47 1.51
N ILE A 146 5.88 -18.43 2.16
CA ILE A 146 5.38 -18.02 3.47
C ILE A 146 4.00 -17.43 3.18
N VAL A 147 3.00 -18.31 3.19
CA VAL A 147 1.61 -17.90 3.38
C VAL A 147 1.60 -17.26 4.75
N THR A 148 1.56 -15.93 4.80
CA THR A 148 1.13 -15.25 6.02
C THR A 148 -0.26 -15.80 6.31
N GLN A 149 -0.33 -16.71 7.28
CA GLN A 149 -1.57 -17.25 7.78
C GLN A 149 -2.28 -16.05 8.42
N ASN A 150 -3.20 -15.45 7.66
CA ASN A 150 -4.08 -14.43 8.16
C ASN A 150 -4.78 -15.04 9.36
N THR A 151 -4.57 -14.47 10.53
CA THR A 151 -5.46 -14.68 11.66
C THR A 151 -6.89 -14.44 11.16
N PRO A 152 -7.84 -15.36 11.39
CA PRO A 152 -9.21 -15.16 10.97
C PRO A 152 -9.73 -13.89 11.65
N SER A 153 -9.94 -12.83 10.86
CA SER A 153 -10.69 -11.67 11.32
C SER A 153 -12.14 -12.12 11.53
N PRO A 154 -12.72 -11.95 12.73
CA PRO A 154 -14.10 -12.31 12.99
C PRO A 154 -15.01 -11.30 12.27
N SER A 155 -15.32 -11.59 11.01
CA SER A 155 -16.22 -10.79 10.17
C SER A 155 -17.62 -11.36 10.28
N GLY A 156 -18.33 -10.98 11.34
CA GLY A 156 -19.70 -11.43 11.61
C GLY A 156 -20.59 -10.31 12.17
N MET A 157 -20.55 -9.11 11.59
CA MET A 157 -21.47 -8.04 11.98
C MET A 157 -22.76 -8.15 11.15
N LYS A 158 -23.74 -8.88 11.70
CA LYS A 158 -25.16 -8.79 11.33
C LYS A 158 -25.86 -7.92 12.36
N GLN A 159 -26.65 -6.93 11.94
CA GLN A 159 -27.63 -6.25 12.79
C GLN A 159 -29.06 -6.42 12.22
N LEU A 160 -30.01 -6.44 13.18
CA LEU A 160 -31.42 -6.90 13.29
C LEU A 160 -32.48 -6.41 12.25
N PRO A 161 -33.76 -6.91 12.21
CA PRO A 161 -34.76 -7.07 13.31
C PRO A 161 -35.68 -8.35 13.23
N PRO A 162 -36.77 -8.55 14.04
CA PRO A 162 -37.28 -7.89 15.27
C PRO A 162 -37.39 -8.84 16.51
N LEU A 163 -37.94 -8.28 17.60
CA LEU A 163 -38.18 -8.83 18.95
C LEU A 163 -38.57 -10.32 19.00
N GLY A 164 -37.73 -11.13 19.63
CA GLY A 164 -38.06 -12.48 20.11
C GLY A 164 -37.08 -12.87 21.20
N ASN A 165 -37.59 -13.44 22.30
CA ASN A 165 -36.89 -13.79 23.56
C ASN A 165 -35.35 -13.85 23.43
N GLY A 166 -34.67 -12.89 24.09
CA GLY A 166 -33.26 -12.53 23.89
C GLY A 166 -32.19 -13.60 24.14
N ASN A 167 -32.58 -14.83 24.50
CA ASN A 167 -31.65 -15.90 24.86
C ASN A 167 -31.43 -16.93 23.74
N LEU A 168 -32.22 -16.93 22.66
CA LEU A 168 -32.14 -17.94 21.61
C LEU A 168 -31.58 -17.36 20.29
N GLY A 169 -30.64 -18.07 19.69
CA GLY A 169 -30.14 -17.80 18.34
C GLY A 169 -31.15 -18.27 17.28
N PRO A 170 -30.94 -17.91 15.99
CA PRO A 170 -31.82 -18.32 14.88
C PRO A 170 -31.98 -19.84 14.73
N ASN A 171 -31.06 -20.62 15.30
CA ASN A 171 -31.04 -22.08 15.24
C ASN A 171 -31.61 -22.73 16.52
N GLY A 172 -32.25 -21.96 17.40
CA GLY A 172 -32.78 -22.45 18.68
C GLY A 172 -31.72 -22.79 19.74
N MET A 173 -30.43 -22.59 19.45
CA MET A 173 -29.36 -22.71 20.45
C MET A 173 -29.27 -21.46 21.32
N PRO A 174 -28.95 -21.59 22.62
CA PRO A 174 -28.71 -20.45 23.49
C PRO A 174 -27.53 -19.63 22.96
N ARG A 175 -27.65 -18.30 22.99
CA ARG A 175 -26.55 -17.42 22.59
C ARG A 175 -25.41 -17.53 23.62
N PRO A 176 -24.13 -17.47 23.18
CA PRO A 176 -23.01 -17.47 24.11
C PRO A 176 -23.16 -16.36 25.18
N PRO A 177 -22.72 -16.60 26.42
CA PRO A 177 -22.73 -15.57 27.46
C PRO A 177 -21.98 -14.31 27.00
N GLY A 178 -22.57 -13.13 27.21
CA GLY A 178 -21.98 -11.85 26.81
C GLY A 178 -22.35 -11.37 25.40
N PHE A 179 -23.31 -12.03 24.72
CA PHE A 179 -23.89 -11.50 23.48
C PHE A 179 -24.91 -10.37 23.78
N PRO A 180 -24.89 -9.24 23.05
CA PRO A 180 -23.95 -8.88 21.99
C PRO A 180 -22.58 -8.44 22.54
N TYR A 181 -21.51 -8.88 21.90
CA TYR A 181 -20.16 -8.43 22.24
C TYR A 181 -19.98 -6.94 21.90
N PRO A 182 -19.27 -6.16 22.74
CA PRO A 182 -18.97 -4.77 22.43
C PRO A 182 -18.14 -4.68 21.16
N THR A 183 -18.51 -3.76 20.27
CA THR A 183 -17.75 -3.50 19.05
C THR A 183 -16.42 -2.83 19.37
N SER A 184 -15.36 -3.13 18.60
CA SER A 184 -14.07 -2.45 18.77
C SER A 184 -14.20 -0.95 18.53
N VAL A 185 -13.68 -0.15 19.46
CA VAL A 185 -13.65 1.31 19.33
C VAL A 185 -12.55 1.69 18.33
N PRO A 186 -12.84 2.52 17.32
CA PRO A 186 -11.84 2.94 16.36
C PRO A 186 -10.77 3.85 16.97
N ILE A 187 -9.56 3.82 16.40
CA ILE A 187 -8.47 4.75 16.73
C ILE A 187 -8.86 6.18 16.32
N ASP A 188 -8.47 7.16 17.14
CA ASP A 188 -8.67 8.58 16.85
C ASP A 188 -8.01 8.99 15.52
N LYS A 189 -8.72 9.83 14.74
CA LYS A 189 -8.28 10.23 13.40
C LYS A 189 -6.96 11.02 13.43
N ARG A 190 -6.79 11.95 14.36
CA ARG A 190 -5.58 12.79 14.43
C ARG A 190 -4.36 11.96 14.83
N ILE A 191 -4.54 11.02 15.75
CA ILE A 191 -3.48 10.09 16.14
C ILE A 191 -3.08 9.22 14.95
N PHE A 192 -4.07 8.72 14.19
CA PHE A 192 -3.81 7.94 12.99
C PHE A 192 -3.06 8.73 11.92
N GLU A 193 -3.38 10.01 11.71
CA GLU A 193 -2.69 10.89 10.75
C GLU A 193 -1.19 11.04 11.08
N ILE A 194 -0.87 11.34 12.34
CA ILE A 194 0.51 11.48 12.82
C ILE A 194 1.24 10.14 12.72
N TYR A 195 0.56 9.06 13.12
CA TYR A 195 1.10 7.71 13.04
C TYR A 195 1.43 7.28 11.62
N ALA A 196 0.54 7.56 10.66
CA ALA A 196 0.77 7.29 9.24
C ALA A 196 1.97 8.10 8.71
N ALA A 197 2.04 9.39 9.03
CA ALA A 197 3.13 10.27 8.60
C ALA A 197 4.51 9.75 9.07
N ILE A 198 4.64 9.45 10.36
CA ILE A 198 5.90 8.96 10.95
C ILE A 198 6.27 7.59 10.36
N THR A 199 5.28 6.69 10.22
CA THR A 199 5.50 5.36 9.63
C THR A 199 6.06 5.47 8.22
N TRP A 200 5.45 6.29 7.36
CA TRP A 200 5.90 6.44 5.98
C TRP A 200 7.25 7.16 5.87
N GLY A 201 7.52 8.15 6.72
CA GLY A 201 8.86 8.74 6.85
C GLY A 201 9.92 7.69 7.18
N ALA A 202 9.65 6.83 8.17
CA ALA A 202 10.54 5.74 8.56
C ALA A 202 10.72 4.70 7.45
N VAL A 203 9.64 4.30 6.76
CA VAL A 203 9.69 3.36 5.62
C VAL A 203 10.58 3.90 4.52
N MET A 204 10.37 5.16 4.10
CA MET A 204 11.16 5.74 3.01
C MET A 204 12.63 5.89 3.41
N TRP A 205 12.90 6.31 4.65
CA TRP A 205 14.26 6.40 5.16
C TRP A 205 14.95 5.02 5.21
N LEU A 206 14.28 4.00 5.75
CA LEU A 206 14.80 2.63 5.78
C LEU A 206 15.03 2.08 4.36
N PHE A 207 14.12 2.36 3.42
CA PHE A 207 14.25 1.91 2.05
C PHE A 207 15.50 2.51 1.37
N ARG A 208 15.88 3.74 1.71
CA ARG A 208 17.05 4.41 1.16
C ARG A 208 18.37 3.99 1.82
N TRP A 209 18.40 3.83 3.15
CA TRP A 209 19.64 3.53 3.90
C TRP A 209 19.86 2.07 4.30
N ARG A 210 18.80 1.28 4.48
CA ARG A 210 18.86 -0.09 5.01
C ARG A 210 17.86 -1.01 4.31
N ARG A 211 17.84 -0.99 2.97
CA ARG A 211 16.87 -1.76 2.17
C ARG A 211 16.91 -3.25 2.48
N GLU A 212 18.07 -3.82 2.77
CA GLU A 212 18.28 -5.22 3.10
C GLU A 212 17.59 -5.68 4.39
N ARG A 213 17.24 -4.73 5.27
CA ARG A 213 16.51 -5.05 6.51
C ARG A 213 15.00 -5.03 6.34
N LEU A 214 14.47 -4.49 5.25
CA LEU A 214 13.04 -4.51 4.98
C LEU A 214 12.60 -5.89 4.48
N ALA A 215 11.32 -6.23 4.66
CA ALA A 215 10.79 -7.46 4.11
C ALA A 215 10.64 -7.37 2.59
N GLY A 216 10.92 -8.47 1.88
CA GLY A 216 10.96 -8.52 0.41
C GLY A 216 9.70 -8.00 -0.29
N GLY A 217 8.50 -8.23 0.27
CA GLY A 217 7.25 -7.74 -0.32
C GLY A 217 7.18 -6.20 -0.43
N LEU A 218 7.64 -5.48 0.58
CA LEU A 218 7.68 -4.02 0.59
C LEU A 218 8.81 -3.49 -0.30
N ILE A 219 9.97 -4.16 -0.31
CA ILE A 219 11.09 -3.82 -1.19
C ILE A 219 10.67 -3.93 -2.65
N ASN A 220 10.06 -5.05 -3.05
CA ASN A 220 9.64 -5.28 -4.43
C ASN A 220 8.62 -4.25 -4.89
N SER A 221 7.69 -3.88 -4.01
CA SER A 221 6.75 -2.78 -4.27
C SER A 221 7.49 -1.47 -4.49
N MET A 222 8.33 -1.06 -3.55
CA MET A 222 9.07 0.21 -3.61
C MET A 222 10.03 0.28 -4.80
N GLN A 223 10.70 -0.83 -5.13
CA GLN A 223 11.57 -0.92 -6.30
C GLN A 223 10.79 -0.70 -7.60
N TYR A 224 9.65 -1.37 -7.76
CA TYR A 224 8.79 -1.19 -8.93
C TYR A 224 8.22 0.22 -9.06
N LEU A 225 7.84 0.82 -7.92
CA LEU A 225 7.27 2.16 -7.86
C LEU A 225 8.30 3.25 -8.16
N TYR A 226 9.51 3.11 -7.61
CA TYR A 226 10.51 4.18 -7.55
C TYR A 226 11.72 3.95 -8.43
N LEU A 227 12.38 2.79 -8.34
CA LEU A 227 13.63 2.53 -9.07
C LEU A 227 13.37 2.18 -10.53
N ASP A 228 12.41 1.29 -10.80
CA ASP A 228 12.06 0.85 -12.17
C ASP A 228 11.34 1.95 -12.98
N SER A 229 10.99 3.05 -12.31
CA SER A 229 10.40 4.23 -12.94
C SER A 229 11.44 5.24 -13.46
N GLU A 230 12.72 5.10 -13.11
CA GLU A 230 13.81 5.97 -13.59
C GLU A 230 14.45 5.47 -14.89
N VAL A 231 14.23 4.20 -15.27
CA VAL A 231 14.85 3.60 -16.46
C VAL A 231 13.79 3.36 -17.52
N TRP A 232 13.99 3.84 -18.75
CA TRP A 232 13.14 3.47 -19.89
C TRP A 232 13.98 3.41 -21.16
N THR A 233 13.68 2.42 -21.99
CA THR A 233 14.37 2.22 -23.27
C THR A 233 13.54 2.68 -24.47
N ASN A 234 12.21 2.74 -24.34
CA ASN A 234 11.27 3.03 -25.43
C ASN A 234 9.98 3.69 -24.91
N LEU A 235 9.26 4.40 -25.79
CA LEU A 235 7.93 5.00 -25.50
C LEU A 235 6.88 3.95 -25.08
N LYS A 236 6.96 2.76 -25.67
CA LYS A 236 6.17 1.58 -25.25
C LYS A 236 6.54 1.12 -23.83
N ASN A 237 7.80 1.27 -23.42
CA ASN A 237 8.25 0.94 -22.05
C ASN A 237 7.82 2.02 -21.03
N LEU A 238 7.82 3.28 -21.48
CA LEU A 238 7.37 4.45 -20.74
C LEU A 238 5.85 4.46 -20.47
N LEU A 239 5.03 4.07 -21.46
CA LEU A 239 3.56 4.17 -21.36
C LEU A 239 2.85 2.82 -21.15
N TRP A 240 3.32 1.72 -21.74
CA TRP A 240 2.54 0.48 -21.84
C TRP A 240 3.10 -0.71 -21.05
N TYR A 241 4.40 -1.02 -21.16
CA TYR A 241 4.95 -2.26 -20.63
C TYR A 241 6.27 -2.03 -19.92
N ASN A 242 6.34 -2.23 -18.60
CA ASN A 242 7.64 -2.21 -17.92
C ASN A 242 8.43 -3.46 -18.32
N VAL A 243 9.37 -3.31 -19.27
CA VAL A 243 10.45 -4.28 -19.46
C VAL A 243 11.55 -3.84 -18.52
N ALA A 244 11.74 -4.62 -17.45
CA ALA A 244 12.97 -4.58 -16.66
C ALA A 244 14.14 -5.07 -17.53
#